data_AF-A0A520GN63-F1
#
_entry.id   AF-A0A520GN63-F1
#
_cell.length_a   1.000
_cell.length_b   1.000
_cell.length_c   1.000
_cell.angle_alpha   90.00
_cell.angle_beta   90.00
_cell.angle_gamma   90.00
#
_symmetry.space_group_name_H-M   'P 1'
#
loop_
_entity.id
_entity.type
_entity.pdbx_description
1 polymer ?
#
loop_
_entity_poly.entity_id
_entity_poly.type
_entity_poly.pdbx_seq_one_letter_code
_entity_poly.pdbx_strand_id
1 'polypeptide(L)'
;MQCAAATLSEFAANPRWLGATAAFTLVLHTWTQDLRRHIHVHALMACGGLDGDGRWCAPKRSPTFLFPVHALSRVFRGKFVDALRRASQAGELPRDPANTPAMRQARLVELKRHDWVVYAKTPLTGPETVLDYLSRYTHRVAVSNERIVGIDANGVQLRVRADDHGGKRTVLIDGPTFIARFLQHVLPPGFKRIRKWRVQR
;
A
#
# COMPACT_ATOMS: atom_id res chain seq x y z
N MET A 1 -3.06 -1.51 6.33
CA MET A 1 -4.10 -2.26 5.56
C MET A 1 -5.49 -2.11 6.15
N GLN A 2 -5.73 -2.38 7.44
CA GLN A 2 -7.06 -2.21 8.06
C GLN A 2 -7.63 -0.79 7.86
N CYS A 3 -6.84 0.26 8.12
CA CYS A 3 -7.30 1.64 7.88
C CYS A 3 -7.65 1.90 6.41
N ALA A 4 -6.89 1.34 5.46
CA ALA A 4 -7.18 1.48 4.03
C ALA A 4 -8.49 0.77 3.65
N ALA A 5 -8.69 -0.46 4.15
CA ALA A 5 -9.93 -1.19 3.95
C ALA A 5 -11.13 -0.45 4.55
N ALA A 6 -11.01 0.03 5.79
CA ALA A 6 -12.06 0.80 6.44
C ALA A 6 -12.41 2.08 5.67
N THR A 7 -11.40 2.82 5.18
CA THR A 7 -11.64 4.01 4.34
C THR A 7 -12.36 3.65 3.04
N LEU A 8 -11.92 2.61 2.32
CA LEU A 8 -12.54 2.20 1.06
C LEU A 8 -13.98 1.71 1.26
N SER A 9 -14.22 0.90 2.30
CA SER A 9 -15.55 0.40 2.66
C SER A 9 -16.50 1.53 3.05
N GLU A 10 -16.04 2.51 3.84
CA GLU A 10 -16.86 3.67 4.23
C GLU A 10 -17.24 4.53 3.01
N PHE A 11 -16.29 4.76 2.10
CA PHE A 11 -16.58 5.49 0.87
C PHE A 11 -17.52 4.73 -0.06
N ALA A 12 -17.37 3.41 -0.15
CA ALA A 12 -18.27 2.55 -0.92
C ALA A 12 -19.70 2.56 -0.37
N ALA A 13 -19.85 2.43 0.95
CA ALA A 13 -21.16 2.41 1.60
C ALA A 13 -21.88 3.78 1.52
N ASN A 14 -21.14 4.88 1.37
CA ASN A 14 -21.74 6.21 1.30
C ASN A 14 -22.56 6.40 0.01
N PRO A 15 -23.88 6.64 0.09
CA PRO A 15 -24.76 6.82 -1.07
C PRO A 15 -24.39 7.99 -1.98
N ARG A 16 -23.63 8.98 -1.48
CA ARG A 16 -23.10 10.09 -2.28
C ARG A 16 -22.09 9.61 -3.33
N TRP A 17 -21.35 8.54 -3.05
CA TRP A 17 -20.28 8.06 -3.92
C TRP A 17 -20.70 6.79 -4.68
N LEU A 18 -21.14 5.77 -3.95
CA LEU A 18 -21.51 4.48 -4.52
C LEU A 18 -22.80 3.96 -3.87
N GLY A 19 -22.86 3.86 -2.54
CA GLY A 19 -24.03 3.34 -1.83
C GLY A 19 -24.14 1.82 -1.89
N ALA A 20 -23.00 1.13 -1.92
CA ALA A 20 -22.95 -0.31 -2.13
C ALA A 20 -21.79 -0.95 -1.35
N THR A 21 -21.87 -2.27 -1.17
CA THR A 21 -20.79 -3.07 -0.62
C THR A 21 -19.75 -3.33 -1.72
N ALA A 22 -18.54 -2.80 -1.53
CA ALA A 22 -17.47 -3.00 -2.49
C ALA A 22 -16.64 -4.25 -2.22
N ALA A 23 -15.97 -4.73 -3.28
CA ALA A 23 -14.97 -5.79 -3.21
C ALA A 23 -13.62 -5.28 -3.68
N PHE A 24 -12.56 -5.59 -2.91
CA PHE A 24 -11.21 -5.17 -3.25
C PHE A 24 -10.15 -6.08 -2.65
N THR A 25 -8.98 -6.08 -3.27
CA THR A 25 -7.76 -6.74 -2.80
C THR A 25 -6.73 -5.68 -2.45
N LEU A 26 -6.17 -5.77 -1.24
CA LEU A 26 -5.06 -4.94 -0.81
C LEU A 26 -3.76 -5.74 -0.86
N VAL A 27 -2.69 -5.10 -1.34
CA VAL A 27 -1.33 -5.65 -1.35
C VAL A 27 -0.39 -4.68 -0.67
N LEU A 28 0.27 -5.12 0.41
CA LEU A 28 1.32 -4.36 1.08
C LEU A 28 2.60 -4.39 0.25
N HIS A 29 3.15 -3.21 -0.05
CA HIS A 29 4.45 -3.00 -0.64
C HIS A 29 5.34 -2.23 0.34
N THR A 30 6.62 -2.60 0.48
CA THR A 30 7.49 -2.01 1.51
C THR A 30 8.86 -1.53 1.02
N TRP A 31 9.16 -1.61 -0.28
CA TRP A 31 10.49 -1.31 -0.83
C TRP A 31 10.48 -0.36 -2.02
N THR A 32 11.58 0.35 -2.22
CA THR A 32 11.95 0.92 -3.52
C THR A 32 12.70 -0.13 -4.35
N GLN A 33 13.02 0.20 -5.60
CA GLN A 33 13.83 -0.68 -6.43
C GLN A 33 15.22 -0.95 -5.82
N ASP A 34 15.84 0.01 -5.14
CA ASP A 34 17.12 -0.17 -4.45
C ASP A 34 16.96 -0.62 -2.98
N LEU A 35 15.83 -1.24 -2.65
CA LEU A 35 15.52 -1.84 -1.34
C LEU A 35 15.47 -0.84 -0.16
N ARG A 36 15.30 0.45 -0.42
CA ARG A 36 15.00 1.40 0.66
C ARG A 36 13.55 1.21 1.10
N ARG A 37 13.28 1.49 2.36
CA ARG A 37 11.93 1.42 2.91
C ARG A 37 10.99 2.38 2.20
N HIS A 38 9.91 1.84 1.65
CA HIS A 38 8.85 2.61 1.02
C HIS A 38 7.52 1.88 1.19
N ILE A 39 6.83 2.18 2.29
CA ILE A 39 5.63 1.45 2.72
C ILE A 39 4.39 2.09 2.12
N HIS A 40 3.69 1.33 1.28
CA HIS A 40 2.38 1.72 0.76
C HIS A 40 1.50 0.48 0.51
N VAL A 41 0.22 0.72 0.23
CA VAL A 41 -0.75 -0.32 -0.06
C VAL A 41 -1.31 -0.09 -1.45
N HIS A 42 -1.19 -1.09 -2.31
CA HIS A 42 -1.96 -1.14 -3.56
C HIS A 42 -3.35 -1.67 -3.27
N ALA A 43 -4.38 -0.99 -3.79
CA ALA A 43 -5.76 -1.44 -3.71
C ALA A 43 -6.27 -1.69 -5.13
N LEU A 44 -6.58 -2.95 -5.44
CA LEU A 44 -7.32 -3.32 -6.62
C LEU A 44 -8.79 -3.45 -6.24
N MET A 45 -9.64 -2.59 -6.79
CA MET A 45 -11.04 -2.48 -6.43
C MET A 45 -11.90 -2.59 -7.67
N ALA A 46 -13.03 -3.31 -7.57
CA ALA A 46 -14.02 -3.30 -8.64
C ALA A 46 -14.60 -1.89 -8.81
N CYS A 47 -14.83 -1.45 -10.05
CA CYS A 47 -15.42 -0.13 -10.33
C CYS A 47 -16.94 -0.11 -10.08
N GLY A 48 -17.34 -0.51 -8.87
CA GLY A 48 -18.73 -0.61 -8.42
C GLY A 48 -18.85 -1.50 -7.20
N GLY A 49 -20.09 -1.86 -6.84
CA GLY A 49 -20.39 -2.72 -5.70
C GLY A 49 -21.80 -3.29 -5.78
N LEU A 50 -22.19 -4.08 -4.77
CA LEU A 50 -23.53 -4.65 -4.65
C LEU A 50 -24.35 -3.89 -3.60
N ASP A 51 -25.57 -3.47 -3.94
CA ASP A 51 -26.51 -2.92 -2.96
C ASP A 51 -27.08 -4.01 -2.03
N GLY A 52 -28.02 -3.62 -1.16
CA GLY A 52 -28.69 -4.53 -0.22
C GLY A 52 -29.52 -5.63 -0.90
N ASP A 53 -29.96 -5.42 -2.14
CA ASP A 53 -30.69 -6.41 -2.95
C ASP A 53 -29.74 -7.28 -3.79
N GLY A 54 -28.43 -7.06 -3.69
CA GLY A 54 -27.43 -7.75 -4.49
C GLY A 54 -27.35 -7.28 -5.94
N ARG A 55 -27.92 -6.11 -6.27
CA ARG A 55 -27.82 -5.51 -7.60
C ARG A 55 -26.54 -4.70 -7.74
N TRP A 56 -25.99 -4.67 -8.95
CA TRP A 56 -24.78 -3.93 -9.25
C TRP A 56 -25.03 -2.41 -9.24
N CYS A 57 -24.24 -1.69 -8.47
CA CYS A 57 -24.18 -0.24 -8.46
C CYS A 57 -22.92 0.25 -9.18
N ALA A 58 -23.12 1.09 -10.19
CA ALA A 58 -22.03 1.83 -10.84
C ALA A 58 -21.69 3.10 -10.04
N PRO A 59 -20.48 3.66 -10.22
CA PRO A 59 -20.10 4.91 -9.55
C PRO A 59 -20.98 6.07 -10.02
N LYS A 60 -21.46 6.90 -9.09
CA LYS A 60 -22.43 7.96 -9.41
C LYS A 60 -21.84 9.22 -10.03
N ARG A 61 -20.57 9.52 -9.71
CA ARG A 61 -19.94 10.81 -10.04
C ARG A 61 -19.14 10.78 -11.35
N SER A 62 -18.56 9.63 -11.68
CA SER A 62 -17.70 9.45 -12.84
C SER A 62 -17.62 7.97 -13.18
N PRO A 63 -17.74 7.57 -14.47
CA PRO A 63 -17.59 6.17 -14.86
C PRO A 63 -16.16 5.66 -14.70
N THR A 64 -15.17 6.57 -14.59
CA THR A 64 -13.74 6.24 -14.58
C THR A 64 -13.10 6.35 -13.19
N PHE A 65 -13.76 7.00 -12.22
CA PHE A 65 -13.24 7.15 -10.86
C PHE A 65 -14.34 6.92 -9.81
N LEU A 66 -14.07 6.00 -8.88
CA LEU A 66 -14.98 5.68 -7.77
C LEU A 66 -15.09 6.82 -6.75
N PHE A 67 -13.96 7.33 -6.28
CA PHE A 67 -13.90 8.19 -5.10
C PHE A 67 -13.03 9.42 -5.32
N PRO A 68 -13.36 10.56 -4.69
CA PRO A 68 -12.48 11.73 -4.68
C PRO A 68 -11.21 11.44 -3.88
N VAL A 69 -10.06 11.38 -4.56
CA VAL A 69 -8.77 10.96 -3.97
C VAL A 69 -8.31 11.85 -2.80
N HIS A 70 -8.55 13.16 -2.86
CA HIS A 70 -8.18 14.07 -1.78
C HIS A 70 -8.99 13.82 -0.49
N ALA A 71 -10.28 13.49 -0.63
CA ALA A 71 -11.10 13.13 0.52
C ALA A 71 -10.68 11.76 1.07
N LEU A 72 -10.43 10.78 0.19
CA LEU A 72 -9.96 9.45 0.57
C LEU A 72 -8.64 9.53 1.33
N SER A 73 -7.70 10.34 0.84
CA SER A 73 -6.41 10.62 1.49
C SER A 73 -6.59 11.17 2.90
N ARG A 74 -7.40 12.23 3.07
CA ARG A 74 -7.62 12.87 4.37
C ARG A 74 -8.23 11.90 5.39
N VAL A 75 -9.23 11.12 4.97
CA VAL A 75 -9.89 10.13 5.83
C VAL A 75 -8.95 8.98 6.17
N PHE A 76 -8.19 8.47 5.19
CA PHE A 76 -7.19 7.43 5.43
C PHE A 76 -6.11 7.89 6.42
N ARG A 77 -5.56 9.10 6.23
CA ARG A 77 -4.61 9.70 7.17
C ARG A 77 -5.19 9.79 8.57
N GLY A 78 -6.41 10.31 8.70
CA GLY A 78 -7.12 10.41 9.98
C GLY A 78 -7.23 9.04 10.68
N LYS A 79 -7.77 8.04 9.99
CA LYS A 79 -7.92 6.67 10.53
C LYS A 79 -6.58 6.04 10.92
N PHE A 80 -5.53 6.25 10.12
CA PHE A 80 -4.20 5.69 10.41
C PHE A 80 -3.56 6.35 11.64
N VAL A 81 -3.54 7.69 11.69
CA VAL A 81 -2.96 8.45 12.81
C VAL A 81 -3.68 8.12 14.12
N ASP A 82 -5.02 8.00 14.06
CA ASP A 82 -5.84 7.62 15.20
C ASP A 82 -5.60 6.17 15.67
N ALA A 83 -5.49 5.22 14.73
CA ALA A 83 -5.12 3.83 15.05
C ALA A 83 -3.71 3.72 15.65
N LEU A 84 -2.74 4.47 15.10
CA LEU A 84 -1.37 4.51 15.62
C LEU A 84 -1.33 5.05 17.06
N ARG A 85 -2.08 6.13 17.33
CA ARG A 85 -2.21 6.69 18.68
C ARG A 85 -2.75 5.65 19.67
N ARG A 86 -3.86 4.98 19.32
CA ARG A 86 -4.46 3.93 20.17
C ARG A 86 -3.49 2.79 20.44
N ALA A 87 -2.87 2.24 19.40
CA ALA A 87 -1.92 1.13 19.54
C ALA A 87 -0.73 1.52 20.43
N SER A 88 -0.23 2.76 20.31
CA SER A 88 0.85 3.28 21.15
C SER A 88 0.43 3.44 22.62
N GLN A 89 -0.80 3.91 22.87
CA GLN A 89 -1.37 4.03 24.22
C GLN A 89 -1.66 2.68 24.88
N ALA A 90 -2.09 1.70 24.09
CA ALA A 90 -2.38 0.34 24.54
C ALA A 90 -1.13 -0.54 24.70
N GLY A 91 0.07 -0.04 24.37
CA GLY A 91 1.31 -0.83 24.45
C GLY A 91 1.44 -1.91 23.36
N GLU A 92 0.65 -1.84 22.28
CA GLU A 92 0.61 -2.83 21.19
C GLU A 92 1.77 -2.67 20.19
N LEU A 93 2.69 -1.74 20.45
CA LEU A 93 3.85 -1.44 19.61
C LEU A 93 5.15 -1.82 20.34
N PRO A 94 5.52 -3.12 20.41
CA PRO A 94 6.64 -3.60 21.22
C PRO A 94 8.01 -3.07 20.77
N ARG A 95 8.12 -2.59 19.52
CA ARG A 95 9.33 -1.96 18.97
C ARG A 95 9.05 -0.53 18.49
N ASP A 96 8.23 0.20 19.23
CA ASP A 96 7.94 1.60 18.92
C ASP A 96 9.22 2.44 19.03
N PRO A 97 9.73 3.04 17.93
CA PRO A 97 10.88 3.93 18.00
C PRO A 97 10.57 5.22 18.79
N ALA A 98 9.30 5.57 18.97
CA ALA A 98 8.85 6.64 19.84
C ALA A 98 8.52 6.08 21.23
N ASN A 99 9.56 5.87 22.03
CA ASN A 99 9.44 5.23 23.34
C ASN A 99 8.99 6.18 24.47
N THR A 100 9.02 7.49 24.27
CA THR A 100 8.51 8.48 25.24
C THR A 100 7.17 9.11 24.79
N PRO A 101 6.33 9.60 25.71
CA PRO A 101 5.13 10.36 25.36
C PRO A 101 5.40 11.56 24.44
N ALA A 102 6.49 12.29 24.69
CA ALA A 102 6.91 13.43 23.87
C ALA A 102 7.25 13.02 22.43
N MET A 103 8.03 11.94 22.24
CA MET A 103 8.35 11.42 20.91
C MET A 103 7.10 10.93 20.17
N ARG A 104 6.17 10.28 20.88
CA ARG A 104 4.90 9.82 20.28
C ARG A 104 4.08 11.01 19.79
N GLN A 105 3.97 12.05 20.60
CA GLN A 105 3.26 13.27 20.23
C GLN A 105 3.93 13.98 19.05
N ALA A 106 5.26 14.13 19.07
CA ALA A 106 6.02 14.74 17.98
C ALA A 106 5.80 13.99 16.65
N ARG A 107 5.85 12.65 16.67
CA ARG A 107 5.55 11.82 15.50
C ARG A 107 4.13 12.04 14.96
N LEU A 108 3.12 12.14 15.84
CA LEU A 108 1.74 12.38 15.39
C LEU A 108 1.59 13.77 14.76
N VAL A 109 2.31 14.78 15.24
CA VAL A 109 2.36 16.11 14.62
C VAL A 109 3.02 16.04 13.25
N GLU A 110 4.18 15.40 13.16
CA GLU A 110 4.92 15.22 11.90
C GLU A 110 4.07 14.53 10.83
N LEU A 111 3.40 13.41 11.17
CA LEU A 111 2.54 12.69 10.23
C LEU A 111 1.35 13.51 9.72
N LYS A 112 0.88 14.50 10.50
CA LYS A 112 -0.22 15.40 10.11
C LYS A 112 0.25 16.56 9.24
N ARG A 113 1.54 16.94 9.30
CA ARG A 113 2.13 18.02 8.48
C ARG A 113 2.26 17.63 7.01
N HIS A 114 2.45 16.34 6.74
CA HIS A 114 2.56 15.86 5.36
C HIS A 114 1.18 15.58 4.76
N ASP A 115 1.05 15.90 3.48
CA ASP A 115 -0.03 15.39 2.66
C ASP A 115 0.19 13.92 2.37
N TRP A 116 -0.86 13.14 2.56
CA TRP A 116 -0.83 11.71 2.25
C TRP A 116 -1.27 11.53 0.81
N VAL A 117 -0.49 10.80 0.03
CA VAL A 117 -0.83 10.58 -1.38
C VAL A 117 -1.71 9.34 -1.49
N VAL A 118 -2.94 9.56 -1.97
CA VAL A 118 -3.77 8.51 -2.54
C VAL A 118 -3.82 8.76 -4.03
N TYR A 119 -3.41 7.75 -4.79
CA TYR A 119 -3.43 7.79 -6.23
C TYR A 119 -4.44 6.76 -6.74
N ALA A 120 -5.33 7.21 -7.62
CA ALA A 120 -6.31 6.35 -8.28
C ALA A 120 -6.03 6.33 -9.78
N LYS A 121 -6.11 5.14 -10.38
CA LYS A 121 -6.14 4.95 -11.83
C LYS A 121 -7.53 4.55 -12.25
N THR A 122 -7.86 4.85 -13.49
CA THR A 122 -9.05 4.32 -14.14
C THR A 122 -9.02 2.79 -14.19
N PRO A 123 -10.19 2.14 -14.34
CA PRO A 123 -10.26 0.69 -14.35
C PRO A 123 -9.28 0.07 -15.35
N LEU A 124 -8.58 -0.98 -14.92
CA LEU A 124 -7.80 -1.81 -15.83
C LEU A 124 -8.79 -2.57 -16.72
N THR A 125 -8.66 -2.42 -18.04
CA THR A 125 -9.52 -3.12 -19.00
C THR A 125 -9.00 -4.54 -19.21
N GLY A 126 -9.89 -5.53 -19.02
CA GLY A 126 -9.62 -6.93 -19.32
C GLY A 126 -9.04 -7.74 -18.14
N PRO A 127 -9.43 -9.02 -18.00
CA PRO A 127 -8.96 -9.90 -16.93
C PRO A 127 -7.44 -10.13 -16.99
N GLU A 128 -6.84 -10.13 -18.18
CA GLU A 128 -5.39 -10.28 -18.37
C GLU A 128 -4.59 -9.14 -17.74
N THR A 129 -5.01 -7.89 -17.95
CA THR A 129 -4.37 -6.71 -17.37
C THR A 129 -4.45 -6.72 -15.84
N VAL A 130 -5.59 -7.18 -15.30
CA VAL A 130 -5.77 -7.34 -13.85
C VAL A 130 -4.85 -8.44 -13.31
N LEU A 131 -4.72 -9.56 -14.03
CA LEU A 131 -3.85 -10.66 -13.65
C LEU A 131 -2.38 -10.27 -13.70
N ASP A 132 -1.94 -9.58 -14.76
CA ASP A 132 -0.57 -9.05 -14.88
C ASP A 132 -0.28 -8.01 -13.79
N TYR A 133 -1.23 -7.13 -13.48
CA TYR A 133 -1.09 -6.21 -12.35
C TYR A 133 -0.87 -6.99 -11.05
N LEU A 134 -1.76 -7.93 -10.72
CA LEU A 134 -1.64 -8.70 -9.48
C LEU A 134 -0.35 -9.53 -9.44
N SER A 135 0.01 -10.21 -10.53
CA SER A 135 1.17 -11.12 -10.58
C SER A 135 2.47 -10.41 -10.21
N ARG A 136 2.64 -9.16 -10.64
CA ARG A 136 3.79 -8.31 -10.31
C ARG A 136 3.91 -8.01 -8.82
N TYR A 137 2.80 -7.94 -8.10
CA TYR A 137 2.76 -7.61 -6.67
C TYR A 137 2.58 -8.84 -5.76
N THR A 138 2.16 -9.99 -6.29
CA THR A 138 1.98 -11.22 -5.52
C THR A 138 3.22 -12.12 -5.48
N HIS A 139 3.98 -12.20 -6.59
CA HIS A 139 5.08 -13.17 -6.71
C HIS A 139 6.47 -12.58 -6.42
N ARG A 140 6.66 -11.28 -6.56
CA ARG A 140 7.98 -10.68 -6.39
C ARG A 140 8.27 -10.43 -4.92
N VAL A 141 9.33 -11.09 -4.43
CA VAL A 141 10.07 -10.70 -3.21
C VAL A 141 10.71 -9.31 -3.40
N ALA A 142 11.36 -8.79 -2.36
CA ALA A 142 11.94 -7.45 -2.37
C ALA A 142 12.87 -7.19 -3.56
N VAL A 143 13.60 -8.22 -4.00
CA VAL A 143 14.46 -8.20 -5.19
C VAL A 143 14.29 -9.49 -5.99
N SER A 144 14.21 -9.41 -7.32
CA SER A 144 14.24 -10.59 -8.20
C SER A 144 15.67 -10.91 -8.64
N ASN A 145 15.97 -12.18 -8.92
CA ASN A 145 17.31 -12.62 -9.31
C ASN A 145 17.84 -11.86 -10.54
N GLU A 146 16.99 -11.62 -11.55
CA GLU A 146 17.35 -10.85 -12.76
C GLU A 146 17.83 -9.42 -12.49
N ARG A 147 17.51 -8.87 -11.31
CA ARG A 147 17.95 -7.54 -10.92
C ARG A 147 19.32 -7.54 -10.24
N ILE A 148 19.81 -8.69 -9.78
CA ILE A 148 21.18 -8.84 -9.28
C ILE A 148 22.07 -9.08 -10.49
N VAL A 149 22.92 -8.11 -10.81
CA VAL A 149 23.78 -8.16 -12.00
C VAL A 149 25.23 -8.51 -11.69
N GLY A 150 25.59 -8.53 -10.41
CA GLY A 150 26.92 -8.90 -9.94
C GLY A 150 26.97 -8.92 -8.42
N ILE A 151 27.84 -9.78 -7.88
CA ILE A 151 28.19 -9.83 -6.46
C ILE A 151 29.71 -10.03 -6.42
N ASP A 152 30.42 -9.14 -5.73
CA ASP A 152 31.87 -9.21 -5.54
C ASP A 152 32.26 -8.78 -4.12
N ALA A 153 33.56 -8.65 -3.85
CA ALA A 153 34.09 -8.22 -2.55
C ALA A 153 33.66 -6.80 -2.14
N ASN A 154 33.28 -5.95 -3.10
CA ASN A 154 32.82 -4.58 -2.86
C ASN A 154 31.31 -4.51 -2.56
N GLY A 155 30.53 -5.51 -3.01
CA GLY A 155 29.12 -5.64 -2.65
C GLY A 155 28.23 -6.23 -3.73
N VAL A 156 26.95 -5.85 -3.68
CA VAL A 156 25.89 -6.33 -4.56
C VAL A 156 25.52 -5.25 -5.57
N GLN A 157 25.57 -5.59 -6.85
CA GLN A 157 25.18 -4.70 -7.94
C GLN A 157 23.73 -4.98 -8.33
N LEU A 158 22.87 -3.97 -8.20
CA LEU A 158 21.45 -4.05 -8.55
C LEU A 158 21.11 -3.18 -9.76
N ARG A 159 20.37 -3.76 -10.70
CA ARG A 159 19.72 -3.02 -11.79
C ARG A 159 18.47 -2.31 -11.26
N VAL A 160 18.46 -0.99 -11.36
CA VAL A 160 17.35 -0.10 -10.99
C VAL A 160 16.96 0.77 -12.17
N ARG A 161 15.78 1.37 -12.12
CA ARG A 161 15.32 2.37 -13.06
C ARG A 161 16.11 3.67 -12.86
N ALA A 162 16.53 4.28 -13.96
CA ALA A 162 17.26 5.54 -13.98
C ALA A 162 16.31 6.74 -14.01
N ASP A 163 15.20 6.61 -14.74
CA ASP A 163 14.22 7.67 -15.00
C ASP A 163 12.81 7.11 -15.27
N ASP A 164 11.82 7.98 -15.36
CA ASP A 164 10.44 7.60 -15.63
C ASP A 164 10.20 7.11 -17.08
N HIS A 165 11.16 7.31 -17.98
CA HIS A 165 11.13 6.86 -19.38
C HIS A 165 11.62 5.42 -19.56
N GLY A 166 12.02 4.75 -18.48
CA GLY A 166 12.39 3.32 -18.52
C GLY A 166 13.88 3.07 -18.67
N GLY A 167 14.71 4.11 -18.57
CA GLY A 167 16.16 3.97 -18.45
C GLY A 167 16.53 3.04 -17.29
N LYS A 168 17.64 2.31 -17.44
CA LYS A 168 18.16 1.37 -16.43
C LYS A 168 19.56 1.81 -16.04
N ARG A 169 19.86 1.78 -14.75
CA ARG A 169 21.21 2.00 -14.21
C ARG A 169 21.55 0.93 -13.18
N THR A 170 22.83 0.73 -12.93
CA THR A 170 23.32 -0.16 -11.88
C THR A 170 23.66 0.65 -10.64
N VAL A 171 23.30 0.14 -9.47
CA VAL A 171 23.74 0.66 -8.17
C VAL A 171 24.53 -0.41 -7.44
N LEU A 172 25.65 -0.02 -6.85
CA LEU A 172 26.42 -0.86 -5.95
C LEU A 172 25.95 -0.59 -4.51
N ILE A 173 25.66 -1.66 -3.76
CA ILE A 173 25.30 -1.60 -2.34
C ILE A 173 26.24 -2.55 -1.60
N ASP A 174 26.90 -2.08 -0.54
CA ASP A 174 27.73 -2.95 0.28
C ASP A 174 26.91 -4.09 0.90
N GLY A 175 27.57 -5.23 1.16
CA GLY A 175 26.91 -6.43 1.66
C GLY A 175 26.06 -6.21 2.92
N PRO A 176 26.60 -5.60 3.99
CA PRO A 176 25.84 -5.28 5.20
C PRO A 176 24.60 -4.41 4.93
N THR A 177 24.72 -3.34 4.14
CA THR A 177 23.58 -2.48 3.79
C THR A 177 22.54 -3.24 2.96
N PHE A 178 22.96 -4.10 2.02
CA PHE A 178 22.06 -4.93 1.23
C PHE A 178 21.22 -5.85 2.11
N ILE A 179 21.87 -6.59 3.02
CA ILE A 179 21.20 -7.49 3.97
C ILE A 179 20.26 -6.69 4.88
N ALA A 180 20.73 -5.57 5.46
CA ALA A 180 19.94 -4.73 6.34
C ALA A 180 18.69 -4.19 5.64
N ARG A 181 18.81 -3.73 4.38
CA ARG A 181 17.68 -3.28 3.57
C ARG A 181 16.72 -4.43 3.26
N PHE A 182 17.23 -5.55 2.78
CA PHE A 182 16.41 -6.73 2.43
C PHE A 182 15.56 -7.22 3.61
N LEU A 183 16.15 -7.32 4.80
CA LEU A 183 15.46 -7.79 6.00
C LEU A 183 14.31 -6.88 6.45
N GLN A 184 14.31 -5.59 6.08
CA GLN A 184 13.17 -4.69 6.36
C GLN A 184 11.89 -5.06 5.61
N HIS A 185 11.99 -5.93 4.60
CA HIS A 185 10.87 -6.32 3.74
C HIS A 185 10.35 -7.74 4.05
N VAL A 186 11.00 -8.43 4.98
CA VAL A 186 10.53 -9.69 5.55
C VAL A 186 9.38 -9.37 6.51
N LEU A 187 8.20 -9.91 6.22
CA LEU A 187 7.01 -9.65 7.02
C LEU A 187 7.00 -10.54 8.27
N PRO A 188 6.45 -10.07 9.40
CA PRO A 188 6.30 -10.89 10.59
C PRO A 188 5.52 -12.18 10.30
N PRO A 189 5.80 -13.28 11.04
CA PRO A 189 5.01 -14.50 10.96
C PRO A 189 3.50 -14.22 11.08
N GLY A 190 2.70 -14.90 10.25
CA GLY A 190 1.24 -14.72 10.21
C GLY A 190 0.76 -13.45 9.50
N PHE A 191 1.64 -12.49 9.18
CA PHE A 191 1.23 -11.28 8.48
C PHE A 191 0.98 -11.55 6.99
N LYS A 192 -0.30 -11.48 6.58
CA LYS A 192 -0.69 -11.64 5.18
C LYS A 192 -0.39 -10.37 4.38
N ARG A 193 0.58 -10.45 3.44
CA ARG A 193 0.91 -9.36 2.49
C ARG A 193 -0.28 -8.94 1.63
N ILE A 194 -1.07 -9.94 1.20
CA ILE A 194 -2.25 -9.77 0.36
C ILE A 194 -3.47 -10.08 1.22
N ARG A 195 -4.47 -9.20 1.18
CA ARG A 195 -5.74 -9.39 1.88
C ARG A 195 -6.90 -9.07 0.95
N LYS A 196 -7.91 -9.92 0.97
CA LYS A 196 -9.13 -9.77 0.17
C LYS A 196 -10.26 -9.32 1.09
N TRP A 197 -10.97 -8.28 0.70
CA TRP A 197 -12.23 -7.88 1.30
C TRP A 197 -13.33 -8.16 0.28
N ARG A 198 -14.28 -8.99 0.69
CA ARG A 198 -15.39 -9.45 -0.14
C ARG A 198 -16.69 -9.13 0.56
N VAL A 199 -17.74 -9.00 -0.26
CA VAL A 199 -19.12 -9.15 0.18
C VAL A 199 -19.25 -10.56 0.78
N GLN A 200 -19.51 -10.67 2.07
CA GLN A 200 -20.01 -11.92 2.64
C GLN A 200 -21.50 -11.97 2.30
N ARG A 201 -21.91 -13.04 1.61
CA ARG A 201 -23.32 -13.45 1.55
C ARG A 201 -23.60 -14.28 2.79
#